data_AF-A0A6H1JTZ1-F1
#
_entry.id   AF-A0A6H1JTZ1-F1
#
_cell.length_a   1.000
_cell.length_b   1.000
_cell.length_c   1.000
_cell.angle_alpha   90.00
_cell.angle_beta   90.00
_cell.angle_gamma   90.00
#
_symmetry.space_group_name_H-M   'P 1'
#
loop_
_entity.id
_entity.type
_entity.pdbx_description
1 polymer ?
#
loop_
_entity_poly.entity_id
_entity_poly.type
_entity_poly.pdbx_seq_one_letter_code
_entity_poly.pdbx_strand_id
1 'polypeptide(L)' 'MNGAGKPWVGDLVHDAGADRVGIVSDVQNGVYVLRPENGPGAWRCDNPGGLTVVVPREERCDS' A
#
# COMPACT_ATOMS: atom_id res chain seq x y z
N MET A 1 2.47 11.96 -15.34
CA MET A 1 1.72 12.12 -14.07
C MET A 1 2.59 11.50 -12.98
N ASN A 2 3.50 12.27 -12.38
CA ASN A 2 4.44 11.76 -11.37
C ASN A 2 3.80 11.88 -9.99
N GLY A 3 2.79 11.05 -9.76
CA GLY A 3 2.17 10.88 -8.45
C GLY A 3 3.01 9.95 -7.57
N ALA A 4 4.31 10.22 -7.41
CA ALA A 4 5.11 9.62 -6.33
C ALA A 4 4.71 10.27 -4.98
N GLY A 5 3.41 10.39 -4.76
CA GLY A 5 2.83 10.79 -3.50
C GLY A 5 3.01 9.66 -2.51
N LYS A 6 3.07 10.03 -1.24
CA LYS A 6 3.07 9.07 -0.13
C LYS A 6 1.92 8.07 -0.35
N PRO A 7 2.15 6.76 -0.24
CA PRO A 7 1.10 5.77 -0.44
C PRO A 7 -0.12 6.07 0.43
N TRP A 8 -1.32 5.79 -0.07
CA TRP A 8 -2.57 6.09 0.61
C TRP A 8 -3.55 4.93 0.53
N VAL A 9 -4.57 4.97 1.39
CA VAL A 9 -5.64 3.96 1.43
C VAL A 9 -6.22 3.75 0.04
N GLY A 10 -6.25 2.48 -0.40
CA GLY A 10 -6.66 2.01 -1.71
C GLY A 10 -5.51 1.68 -2.67
N ASP A 11 -4.31 2.22 -2.43
CA ASP A 11 -3.16 1.97 -3.29
C ASP A 11 -2.59 0.56 -3.07
N LEU A 12 -2.24 -0.11 -4.16
CA LEU A 12 -1.41 -1.31 -4.11
C LEU A 12 0.04 -0.89 -3.99
N VAL A 13 0.71 -1.31 -2.94
CA VAL A 13 2.11 -0.98 -2.68
C VAL A 13 2.95 -2.24 -2.51
N HIS A 14 4.19 -2.16 -2.97
CA HIS A 14 5.23 -3.13 -2.69
C HIS A 14 5.97 -2.68 -1.43
N ASP A 15 5.92 -3.51 -0.39
CA ASP A 15 6.72 -3.39 0.81
C ASP A 15 8.06 -4.09 0.63
N ALA A 16 9.12 -3.29 0.42
CA ALA A 16 10.48 -3.80 0.23
C ALA A 16 11.06 -4.42 1.52
N GLY A 17 10.55 -4.06 2.71
CA GLY A 17 11.02 -4.61 3.98
C GLY A 17 10.54 -6.05 4.22
N ALA A 18 9.36 -6.37 3.70
CA ALA A 18 8.73 -7.68 3.84
C ALA A 18 8.69 -8.48 2.53
N ASP A 19 9.28 -7.93 1.46
CA ASP A 19 9.36 -8.44 0.08
C ASP A 19 8.00 -8.97 -0.43
N ARG A 20 6.96 -8.15 -0.22
CA ARG A 20 5.57 -8.53 -0.52
C ARG A 20 4.71 -7.35 -0.94
N VAL A 21 3.70 -7.63 -1.73
CA VAL A 21 2.75 -6.63 -2.23
C VAL A 21 1.47 -6.65 -1.40
N GLY A 22 0.96 -5.47 -1.04
CA GLY A 22 -0.26 -5.32 -0.27
C GLY A 22 -0.99 -4.02 -0.59
N ILE A 23 -2.29 -4.02 -0.38
CA ILE A 23 -3.15 -2.85 -0.55
C ILE A 23 -3.15 -2.10 0.77
N VAL A 24 -2.93 -0.79 0.74
CA VAL A 24 -3.09 0.06 1.92
C VAL A 24 -4.57 0.08 2.26
N SER A 25 -4.93 -0.53 3.38
CA SER A 25 -6.31 -0.53 3.87
C SER A 25 -6.56 0.60 4.85
N ASP A 26 -5.54 1.09 5.54
CA ASP A 26 -5.65 2.15 6.52
C ASP A 26 -4.28 2.81 6.80
N VAL A 27 -4.27 4.05 7.28
CA VAL A 27 -3.05 4.78 7.66
C VAL A 27 -3.26 5.47 9.00
N GLN A 28 -2.58 5.00 10.05
CA GLN A 28 -2.75 5.50 11.42
C GLN A 28 -1.45 6.10 11.92
N ASN A 29 -1.43 7.42 12.12
CA ASN A 29 -0.29 8.15 12.68
C ASN A 29 1.06 7.84 11.97
N GLY A 30 1.01 7.62 10.65
CA GLY A 30 2.18 7.27 9.83
C GLY A 30 2.48 5.77 9.72
N VAL A 31 1.72 4.91 10.41
CA VAL A 31 1.75 3.45 10.25
C VAL A 31 0.74 3.03 9.19
N TYR A 32 1.20 2.30 8.20
CA TYR A 32 0.39 1.80 7.10
C TYR A 32 -0.11 0.40 7.41
N VAL A 33 -1.41 0.19 7.36
CA VAL A 33 -2.01 -1.13 7.49
C VAL A 33 -2.24 -1.69 6.09
N LEU A 34 -1.51 -2.75 5.77
CA LEU A 34 -1.51 -3.40 4.47
C LEU A 34 -2.25 -4.72 4.56
N ARG A 35 -3.06 -5.01 3.55
CA ARG A 35 -3.70 -6.30 3.36
C ARG A 35 -3.16 -6.95 2.08
N PRO A 36 -2.94 -8.26 2.04
CA PRO A 36 -2.57 -8.92 0.80
C PRO A 36 -3.71 -8.76 -0.21
N GLU A 37 -3.35 -8.70 -1.49
CA GLU A 37 -4.35 -8.69 -2.57
C GLU A 37 -5.18 -9.97 -2.58
N ASN A 38 -4.51 -11.10 -2.34
CA ASN A 38 -5.12 -12.42 -2.31
C ASN A 38 -4.81 -13.10 -0.97
N GLY A 39 -5.86 -13.36 -0.18
CA GLY A 39 -5.78 -14.12 1.06
C GLY A 39 -6.09 -13.33 2.33
N PRO A 40 -6.14 -14.01 3.48
CA PRO A 40 -6.38 -13.40 4.77
C PRO A 40 -5.11 -12.81 5.36
N GLY A 41 -5.28 -11.82 6.23
CA GLY A 41 -4.21 -11.21 7.00
C GLY A 41 -4.08 -9.72 6.72
N ALA A 42 -3.50 -9.02 7.68
CA ALA A 42 -3.04 -7.66 7.49
C ALA A 42 -1.75 -7.50 8.26
N TRP A 43 -0.81 -6.72 7.73
CA TRP A 43 0.42 -6.36 8.43
C TRP A 43 0.56 -4.86 8.51
N ARG A 44 1.36 -4.41 9.47
CA ARG A 44 1.63 -3.00 9.69
C ARG A 44 3.02 -2.70 9.16
N CYS A 45 3.16 -1.61 8.44
CA CYS A 45 4.42 -1.06 7.98
C CYS A 45 4.57 0.36 8.51
N ASP A 46 5.52 0.57 9.41
CA ASP A 46 5.88 1.88 9.96
C ASP A 46 6.91 2.62 9.11
N ASN A 47 7.42 2.01 8.03
CA ASN A 47 8.41 2.59 7.14
C ASN A 47 7.80 3.01 5.79
N PRO A 48 7.23 4.22 5.66
CA PRO A 48 6.71 4.73 4.40
C PRO A 48 7.75 4.80 3.28
N GLY A 49 9.04 4.94 3.61
CA GLY A 49 10.11 5.01 2.62
C GLY A 49 10.38 3.67 1.91
N GLY A 50 9.94 2.55 2.50
CA GLY A 50 10.03 1.22 1.91
C GLY A 50 8.80 0.82 1.09
N LEU A 51 7.76 1.66 1.05
CA LEU A 51 6.51 1.39 0.34
C LEU A 51 6.53 2.05 -1.04
N THR A 52 6.54 1.23 -2.09
CA THR A 52 6.48 1.71 -3.47
C THR A 52 5.08 1.47 -4.02
N VAL A 53 4.37 2.52 -4.45
CA VAL A 53 3.07 2.36 -5.14
C VAL A 53 3.29 1.60 -6.45
N VAL A 54 2.65 0.44 -6.57
CA VAL A 54 2.66 -0.42 -7.76
C VAL A 54 1.46 -0.09 -8.64
N VAL A 55 0.27 0.00 -8.02
CA VAL A 55 -0.96 0.38 -8.71
C VAL A 55 -1.67 1.43 -7.86
N PRO A 56 -1.87 2.66 -8.39
CA PRO A 56 -2.62 3.68 -7.69
C PRO A 56 -4.09 3.30 -7.58
N ARG A 57 -4.75 3.77 -6.52
CA ARG A 57 -6.17 3.54 -6.24
C ARG A 57 -7.10 3.94 -7.40
N GLU A 58 -6.70 4.95 -8.19
CA GLU A 58 -7.49 5.47 -9.31
C GLU A 58 -7.65 4.40 -10.39
N GLU A 59 -6.57 3.68 -10.72
CA GLU A 59 -6.60 2.57 -11.69
C GLU A 59 -7.34 1.33 -11.16
N ARG A 60 -7.54 1.23 -9.83
CA ARG A 60 -8.27 0.11 -9.22
C ARG A 60 -9.79 0.31 -9.13
N CYS A 61 -10.28 1.53 -9.25
CA CYS A 61 -11.70 1.84 -9.04
C CYS A 61 -12.54 1.83 -10.33
N ASP A 62 -11.91 1.62 -11.49
CA ASP A 62 -12.54 1.62 -12.82
C ASP A 62 -12.98 0.21 -13.31
N SER A 63 -13.51 -0.65 -12.43
CA SER A 63 -14.07 -1.97 -12.83
C SER A 63 -15.57 -2.07 -12.60
#